data_AF-A0AA38FYH2-F1
#
_entry.id   AF-A0AA38FYH2-F1
#
_cell.length_a   1.000
_cell.length_b   1.000
_cell.length_c   1.000
_cell.angle_alpha   90.00
_cell.angle_beta   90.00
_cell.angle_gamma   90.00
#
_symmetry.space_group_name_H-M   'P 1'
#
loop_
_entity.id
_entity.type
_entity.pdbx_description
1 polymer ?
#
loop_
_entity_poly.entity_id
_entity_poly.type
_entity_poly.pdbx_seq_one_letter_code
_entity_poly.pdbx_strand_id
1 'polypeptide(L)'
;VFAFPFAKLIKEESYNDKIPNDHLLHENMESKKREVMNPEQLRFTQPNIAPYFRNPTHPSVAHPSVEETVTLIREGHLDPAVFGELTVHRDKEGVVWCEDNRRLYVLREAGIKSVKVKFNNNDFKSRIQDKEKLNDPAFMPRIRAGGTSTDQITDKCVFPESSSCYEGENESRLLGIVRAVSGAVIVAFAAWGLYNLLTQFDDHNNK
;
A
#
# COMPACT_ATOMS: atom_id res chain seq x y z
N VAL A 1 -70.77 -47.76 56.18
CA VAL A 1 -70.86 -47.19 54.82
C VAL A 1 -69.75 -46.17 54.69
N PHE A 2 -68.88 -46.36 53.68
CA PHE A 2 -67.64 -45.63 53.44
C PHE A 2 -67.87 -44.17 52.99
N ALA A 3 -66.97 -43.25 53.38
CA ALA A 3 -66.35 -42.24 52.49
C ALA A 3 -65.47 -41.24 53.28
N PHE A 4 -64.15 -41.35 53.11
CA PHE A 4 -63.17 -40.25 53.13
C PHE A 4 -63.03 -39.70 51.67
N PRO A 5 -62.16 -38.72 51.36
CA PRO A 5 -62.18 -37.29 51.66
C PRO A 5 -62.09 -36.46 50.34
N PHE A 6 -62.14 -35.13 50.39
CA PHE A 6 -61.63 -34.31 49.27
C PHE A 6 -60.80 -33.15 49.81
N ALA A 7 -59.49 -33.41 49.95
CA ALA A 7 -58.47 -32.37 50.00
C ALA A 7 -58.15 -31.98 48.55
N LYS A 8 -58.41 -30.73 48.20
CA LYS A 8 -58.14 -30.14 46.88
C LYS A 8 -56.68 -29.69 46.85
N LEU A 9 -55.81 -30.52 46.28
CA LEU A 9 -54.41 -30.21 46.00
C LEU A 9 -54.36 -29.26 44.79
N ILE A 10 -53.90 -28.03 44.98
CA ILE A 10 -53.62 -27.09 43.89
C ILE A 10 -52.24 -27.45 43.34
N LYS A 11 -52.19 -27.80 42.05
CA LYS A 11 -50.99 -28.15 41.31
C LYS A 11 -50.56 -26.89 40.54
N GLU A 12 -49.46 -26.28 40.94
CA GLU A 12 -48.81 -25.23 40.14
C GLU A 12 -48.04 -25.90 38.99
N GLU A 13 -48.56 -25.78 37.78
CA GLU A 13 -47.82 -26.09 36.56
C GLU A 13 -47.06 -24.83 36.11
N SER A 14 -45.74 -24.85 36.33
CA SER A 14 -44.80 -23.88 35.78
C SER A 14 -44.70 -24.04 34.27
N TYR A 15 -45.39 -23.16 33.53
CA TYR A 15 -45.26 -23.01 32.08
C TYR A 15 -43.84 -22.51 31.76
N ASN A 16 -43.03 -23.36 31.13
CA ASN A 16 -41.68 -23.03 30.70
C ASN A 16 -41.74 -22.65 29.22
N ASP A 17 -41.90 -21.35 28.95
CA ASP A 17 -41.93 -20.78 27.61
C ASP A 17 -40.57 -20.98 26.92
N LYS A 18 -40.55 -21.88 25.93
CA LYS A 18 -39.46 -21.99 24.97
C LYS A 18 -39.50 -20.78 24.05
N ILE A 19 -38.68 -19.77 24.36
CA ILE A 19 -38.37 -18.67 23.46
C ILE A 19 -37.67 -19.25 22.21
N PRO A 20 -38.16 -18.99 20.99
CA PRO A 20 -37.49 -19.42 19.76
C PRO A 20 -36.19 -18.63 19.59
N ASN A 21 -35.06 -19.34 19.53
CA ASN A 21 -33.72 -18.81 19.25
C ASN A 21 -33.56 -18.49 17.75
N ASP A 22 -34.45 -17.67 17.20
CA ASP A 22 -34.40 -17.23 15.80
C ASP A 22 -34.15 -15.71 15.75
N HIS A 23 -32.96 -15.25 16.16
CA HIS A 23 -32.30 -14.02 15.68
C HIS A 23 -31.09 -13.64 16.57
N LEU A 24 -30.01 -14.42 16.51
CA LEU A 24 -28.69 -13.92 16.89
C LEU A 24 -27.65 -14.36 15.86
N LEU A 25 -27.93 -14.06 14.59
CA LEU A 25 -26.85 -13.61 13.72
C LEU A 25 -26.45 -12.22 14.25
N HIS A 26 -25.70 -12.21 15.35
CA HIS A 26 -24.77 -11.12 15.60
C HIS A 26 -23.89 -11.09 14.37
N GLU A 27 -24.25 -10.24 13.43
CA GLU A 27 -23.29 -9.61 12.55
C GLU A 27 -22.15 -9.14 13.46
N ASN A 28 -21.12 -9.98 13.58
CA ASN A 28 -19.75 -9.55 13.67
C ASN A 28 -19.46 -8.75 12.38
N MET A 29 -20.16 -7.62 12.20
CA MET A 29 -19.56 -6.43 11.62
C MET A 29 -18.51 -6.01 12.63
N GLU A 30 -17.43 -6.80 12.66
CA GLU A 30 -16.15 -6.44 13.21
C GLU A 30 -15.77 -5.20 12.42
N SER A 31 -16.24 -4.05 12.91
CA SER A 31 -16.04 -2.74 12.35
C SER A 31 -14.54 -2.66 12.16
N LYS A 32 -14.10 -2.77 10.91
CA LYS A 32 -12.70 -2.91 10.57
C LYS A 32 -12.06 -1.60 10.96
N LYS A 33 -11.63 -1.52 12.22
CA LYS A 33 -11.28 -0.29 12.90
C LYS A 33 -10.08 0.25 12.17
N ARG A 34 -10.31 1.31 11.40
CA ARG A 34 -9.26 2.01 10.67
C ARG A 34 -8.44 2.72 11.73
N GLU A 35 -7.23 2.23 11.94
CA GLU A 35 -6.30 2.77 12.93
C GLU A 35 -5.29 3.66 12.21
N VAL A 36 -4.84 4.72 12.87
CA VAL A 36 -3.77 5.58 12.38
C VAL A 36 -2.51 5.21 13.15
N MET A 37 -1.44 4.87 12.44
CA MET A 37 -0.16 4.46 13.04
C MET A 37 1.00 5.27 12.46
N ASN A 38 2.09 5.38 13.22
CA ASN A 38 3.33 5.92 12.70
C ASN A 38 4.05 4.83 11.86
N PRO A 39 4.42 5.10 10.59
CA PRO A 39 5.19 4.17 9.76
C PRO A 39 6.47 3.61 10.42
N GLU A 40 7.14 4.37 11.30
CA GLU A 40 8.34 3.94 12.03
C GLU A 40 8.06 2.79 13.03
N GLN A 41 6.80 2.61 13.44
CA GLN A 41 6.39 1.53 14.35
C GLN A 41 6.10 0.21 13.61
N LEU A 42 6.00 0.25 12.29
CA LEU A 42 5.69 -0.91 11.47
C LEU A 42 6.97 -1.66 11.09
N ARG A 43 6.90 -2.99 11.00
CA ARG A 43 8.01 -3.84 10.55
C ARG A 43 7.83 -4.30 9.12
N PHE A 44 8.94 -4.39 8.42
CA PHE A 44 9.00 -4.97 7.09
C PHE A 44 8.88 -6.49 7.17
N THR A 45 8.32 -7.09 6.13
CA THR A 45 8.10 -8.53 6.05
C THR A 45 9.05 -9.20 5.06
N GLN A 46 9.84 -8.41 4.33
CA GLN A 46 10.81 -8.86 3.36
C GLN A 46 12.11 -8.05 3.50
N PRO A 47 13.29 -8.68 3.40
CA PRO A 47 14.57 -7.98 3.48
C PRO A 47 14.93 -7.22 2.20
N ASN A 48 14.29 -7.56 1.07
CA ASN A 48 14.56 -6.98 -0.23
C ASN A 48 13.25 -6.57 -0.91
N ILE A 49 13.20 -5.39 -1.52
CA ILE A 49 12.04 -4.86 -2.24
C ILE A 49 12.34 -4.58 -3.71
N ALA A 50 11.30 -4.62 -4.55
CA ALA A 50 11.43 -4.25 -5.96
C ALA A 50 11.60 -2.72 -6.12
N PRO A 51 12.37 -2.25 -7.12
CA PRO A 51 12.64 -0.83 -7.31
C PRO A 51 11.45 -0.02 -7.83
N TYR A 52 10.43 -0.67 -8.39
CA TYR A 52 9.27 -0.01 -9.00
C TYR A 52 7.96 -0.52 -8.39
N PHE A 53 6.92 0.30 -8.44
CA PHE A 53 5.56 -0.13 -8.11
C PHE A 53 4.94 -0.97 -9.24
N ARG A 54 4.24 -2.05 -8.87
CA ARG A 54 3.61 -2.96 -9.85
C ARG A 54 2.53 -2.27 -10.66
N ASN A 55 1.80 -1.34 -10.04
CA ASN A 55 0.74 -0.55 -10.66
C ASN A 55 1.09 0.94 -10.47
N PRO A 56 0.69 1.81 -11.41
CA PRO A 56 0.80 3.25 -11.19
C PRO A 56 0.03 3.62 -9.92
N THR A 57 0.70 4.30 -9.00
CA THR A 57 0.07 4.75 -7.75
C THR A 57 -0.80 5.98 -8.00
N HIS A 58 -0.51 6.70 -9.09
CA HIS A 58 -1.27 7.84 -9.56
C HIS A 58 -1.46 7.73 -11.09
N PRO A 59 -2.64 8.07 -11.65
CA PRO A 59 -2.90 7.96 -13.09
C PRO A 59 -1.90 8.72 -13.97
N SER A 60 -1.33 9.79 -13.42
CA SER A 60 -0.40 10.69 -14.13
C SER A 60 1.06 10.24 -14.11
N VAL A 61 1.42 9.17 -13.37
CA VAL A 61 2.81 8.74 -13.23
C VAL A 61 2.93 7.26 -13.59
N ALA A 62 3.54 7.00 -14.75
CA ALA A 62 3.81 5.65 -15.22
C ALA A 62 4.88 5.01 -14.32
N HIS A 63 4.47 4.07 -13.47
CA HIS A 63 5.33 3.20 -12.63
C HIS A 63 6.57 3.90 -12.03
N PRO A 64 6.39 4.91 -11.16
CA PRO A 64 7.54 5.59 -10.58
C PRO A 64 8.41 4.62 -9.78
N SER A 65 9.71 4.90 -9.74
CA SER A 65 10.60 4.16 -8.84
C SER A 65 10.26 4.50 -7.39
N VAL A 66 10.59 3.60 -6.47
CA VAL A 66 10.40 3.80 -5.03
C VAL A 66 11.15 5.06 -4.56
N GLU A 67 12.37 5.28 -5.05
CA GLU A 67 13.20 6.44 -4.69
C GLU A 67 12.65 7.75 -5.29
N GLU A 68 12.28 7.77 -6.56
CA GLU A 68 11.64 8.92 -7.20
C GLU A 68 10.37 9.32 -6.46
N THR A 69 9.59 8.34 -6.00
CA THR A 69 8.36 8.60 -5.27
C THR A 69 8.63 9.22 -3.89
N VAL A 70 9.72 8.84 -3.22
CA VAL A 70 10.16 9.52 -1.98
C VAL A 70 10.46 10.99 -2.26
N THR A 71 11.20 11.28 -3.33
CA THR A 71 11.52 12.66 -3.73
C THR A 71 10.26 13.46 -4.00
N LEU A 72 9.34 12.93 -4.80
CA LEU A 72 8.06 13.60 -5.12
C LEU A 72 7.22 13.92 -3.87
N ILE A 73 7.21 13.05 -2.86
CA ILE A 73 6.50 13.31 -1.60
C ILE A 73 7.22 14.40 -0.80
N ARG A 74 8.55 14.32 -0.66
CA ARG A 74 9.35 15.30 0.09
C ARG A 74 9.25 16.70 -0.53
N GLU A 75 9.15 16.79 -1.86
CA GLU A 75 8.98 18.04 -2.61
C GLU A 75 7.52 18.53 -2.64
N GLY A 76 6.57 17.77 -2.10
CA GLY A 76 5.15 18.12 -2.09
C GLY A 76 4.43 17.97 -3.43
N HIS A 77 5.04 17.26 -4.38
CA HIS A 77 4.46 16.94 -5.69
C HIS A 77 3.53 15.73 -5.66
N LEU A 78 3.60 14.90 -4.60
CA LEU A 78 2.73 13.74 -4.41
C LEU A 78 2.19 13.68 -2.98
N ASP A 79 0.87 13.63 -2.83
CA ASP A 79 0.23 13.43 -1.52
C ASP A 79 0.40 11.97 -1.06
N PRO A 80 1.01 11.70 0.11
CA PRO A 80 1.13 10.33 0.64
C PRO A 80 -0.21 9.62 0.87
N ALA A 81 -1.33 10.35 0.96
CA ALA A 81 -2.65 9.73 1.09
C ALA A 81 -3.07 8.92 -0.15
N VAL A 82 -2.47 9.16 -1.32
CA VAL A 82 -2.78 8.43 -2.57
C VAL A 82 -2.43 6.94 -2.50
N PHE A 83 -1.53 6.55 -1.58
CA PHE A 83 -1.16 5.15 -1.38
C PHE A 83 -2.25 4.32 -0.71
N GLY A 84 -3.28 4.97 -0.16
CA GLY A 84 -4.35 4.33 0.58
C GLY A 84 -3.88 3.74 1.92
N GLU A 85 -4.68 2.82 2.44
CA GLU A 85 -4.40 2.16 3.71
C GLU A 85 -3.35 1.06 3.54
N LEU A 86 -2.45 0.91 4.51
CA LEU A 86 -1.49 -0.19 4.55
C LEU A 86 -2.14 -1.44 5.18
N THR A 87 -1.89 -2.60 4.60
CA THR A 87 -2.30 -3.88 5.19
C THR A 87 -1.28 -4.33 6.21
N VAL A 88 -1.72 -4.54 7.45
CA VAL A 88 -0.86 -4.91 8.57
C VAL A 88 -1.39 -6.12 9.35
N HIS A 89 -0.47 -6.79 10.04
CA HIS A 89 -0.75 -7.93 10.91
C HIS A 89 -0.12 -7.70 12.27
N ARG A 90 -0.82 -8.05 13.34
CA ARG A 90 -0.26 -8.02 14.70
C ARG A 90 0.13 -9.44 15.10
N ASP A 91 1.36 -9.63 15.52
CA ASP A 91 1.80 -10.93 16.04
C ASP A 91 1.44 -11.12 17.53
N LYS A 92 1.74 -12.30 18.07
CA LYS A 92 1.46 -12.63 19.48
C LYS A 92 2.30 -11.80 20.47
N GLU A 93 3.41 -11.22 20.02
CA GLU A 93 4.28 -10.34 20.81
C GLU A 93 3.83 -8.86 20.71
N GLY A 94 2.78 -8.58 19.94
CA GLY A 94 2.26 -7.23 19.70
C GLY A 94 2.98 -6.45 18.60
N VAL A 95 3.96 -7.06 17.92
CA VAL A 95 4.69 -6.43 16.80
C VAL A 95 3.77 -6.35 15.59
N VAL A 96 3.78 -5.18 14.93
CA VAL A 96 2.93 -4.91 13.77
C VAL A 96 3.75 -4.99 12.49
N TRP A 97 3.42 -5.96 11.65
CA TRP A 97 4.09 -6.30 10.39
C TRP A 97 3.31 -5.77 9.19
N CYS A 98 3.97 -5.16 8.22
CA CYS A 98 3.33 -4.61 7.02
C CYS A 98 3.58 -5.47 5.78
N GLU A 99 2.51 -5.83 5.06
CA GLU A 99 2.64 -6.56 3.79
C GLU A 99 3.12 -5.66 2.64
N ASP A 100 2.76 -4.38 2.69
CA ASP A 100 3.01 -3.39 1.64
C ASP A 100 4.43 -2.79 1.75
N ASN A 101 5.47 -3.63 1.73
CA ASN A 101 6.87 -3.23 2.02
C ASN A 101 7.36 -2.01 1.22
N ARG A 102 7.03 -1.91 -0.07
CA ARG A 102 7.43 -0.75 -0.90
C ARG A 102 6.77 0.55 -0.43
N ARG A 103 5.47 0.51 -0.11
CA ARG A 103 4.74 1.70 0.36
C ARG A 103 5.23 2.12 1.73
N LEU A 104 5.44 1.15 2.63
CA LEU A 104 6.03 1.41 3.94
C LEU A 104 7.41 2.06 3.82
N TYR A 105 8.28 1.55 2.95
CA TYR A 105 9.60 2.13 2.70
C TYR A 105 9.48 3.60 2.29
N VAL A 106 8.65 3.90 1.28
CA VAL A 106 8.45 5.29 0.81
C VAL A 106 7.97 6.19 1.93
N LEU A 107 6.98 5.77 2.71
CA LEU A 107 6.40 6.58 3.78
C LEU A 107 7.42 6.87 4.89
N ARG A 108 8.22 5.87 5.28
CA ARG A 108 9.27 6.06 6.30
C ARG A 108 10.37 6.97 5.79
N GLU A 109 10.86 6.71 4.58
CA GLU A 109 11.95 7.47 3.99
C GLU A 109 11.51 8.92 3.71
N ALA A 110 10.28 9.14 3.25
CA ALA A 110 9.72 10.48 3.10
C ALA A 110 9.42 11.20 4.44
N GLY A 111 9.60 10.54 5.59
CA GLY A 111 9.41 11.15 6.91
C GLY A 111 7.95 11.31 7.34
N ILE A 112 7.04 10.53 6.75
CA ILE A 112 5.61 10.59 7.09
C ILE A 112 5.38 10.05 8.50
N LYS A 113 4.61 10.80 9.30
CA LYS A 113 4.39 10.49 10.73
C LYS A 113 3.09 9.75 11.04
N SER A 114 2.16 9.71 10.10
CA SER A 114 0.87 9.06 10.28
C SER A 114 0.37 8.44 8.99
N VAL A 115 -0.06 7.18 9.05
CA VAL A 115 -0.69 6.47 7.94
C VAL A 115 -1.89 5.66 8.44
N LYS A 116 -2.92 5.55 7.62
CA LYS A 116 -4.06 4.67 7.90
C LYS A 116 -3.66 3.23 7.66
N VAL A 117 -3.99 2.36 8.60
CA VAL A 117 -3.70 0.93 8.52
C VAL A 117 -4.99 0.11 8.62
N LYS A 118 -4.96 -1.05 7.97
CA LYS A 118 -6.02 -2.05 7.98
C LYS A 118 -5.45 -3.34 8.53
N PHE A 119 -5.89 -3.73 9.72
CA PHE A 119 -5.54 -5.01 10.31
C PHE A 119 -6.18 -6.15 9.53
N ASN A 120 -5.37 -7.18 9.29
CA ASN A 120 -5.80 -8.44 8.71
C ASN A 120 -5.60 -9.53 9.76
N ASN A 121 -6.62 -10.38 9.95
CA ASN A 121 -6.65 -11.41 11.01
C ASN A 121 -6.03 -12.74 10.55
N ASN A 122 -5.39 -12.78 9.38
CA ASN A 122 -4.79 -14.01 8.86
C ASN A 122 -3.48 -14.34 9.59
N ASP A 123 -3.19 -15.63 9.77
CA ASP A 123 -1.94 -16.12 10.36
C ASP A 123 -0.74 -15.79 9.45
N PHE A 124 -0.18 -14.59 9.64
CA PHE A 124 0.94 -14.09 8.85
C PHE A 124 2.29 -14.71 9.23
N LYS A 125 2.37 -15.38 10.38
CA LYS A 125 3.62 -15.90 10.97
C LYS A 125 4.41 -16.85 10.05
N SER A 126 3.76 -17.56 9.14
CA SER A 126 4.40 -18.54 8.27
C SER A 126 5.22 -17.92 7.12
N ARG A 127 5.14 -16.60 6.90
CA ARG A 127 5.66 -15.95 5.68
C ARG A 127 6.90 -15.07 5.90
N ILE A 128 7.30 -14.83 7.15
CA ILE A 128 8.44 -13.96 7.47
C ILE A 128 9.71 -14.81 7.52
N GLN A 129 10.61 -14.55 6.56
CA GLN A 129 11.99 -15.06 6.61
C GLN A 129 12.84 -14.11 7.47
N ASP A 130 13.79 -14.62 8.24
CA ASP A 130 14.74 -13.83 9.05
C ASP A 130 14.09 -12.83 10.03
N LYS A 131 13.12 -13.30 10.84
CA LYS A 131 12.37 -12.46 11.80
C LYS A 131 13.27 -11.58 12.67
N GLU A 132 14.40 -12.12 13.14
CA GLU A 132 15.34 -11.41 14.02
C GLU A 132 15.86 -10.11 13.39
N LYS A 133 16.27 -10.17 12.11
CA LYS A 133 16.78 -9.00 11.39
C LYS A 133 15.68 -7.99 11.09
N LEU A 134 14.50 -8.47 10.72
CA LEU A 134 13.36 -7.64 10.34
C LEU A 134 12.63 -7.01 11.54
N ASN A 135 12.88 -7.51 12.75
CA ASN A 135 12.26 -6.97 13.98
C ASN A 135 12.91 -5.66 14.45
N ASP A 136 14.09 -5.30 13.93
CA ASP A 136 14.73 -4.04 14.22
C ASP A 136 13.89 -2.87 13.67
N PRO A 137 13.46 -1.90 14.52
CA PRO A 137 12.77 -0.71 14.05
C PRO A 137 13.58 0.10 13.04
N ALA A 138 14.91 0.15 13.15
CA ALA A 138 15.76 0.91 12.25
C ALA A 138 16.04 0.19 10.92
N PHE A 139 15.61 -1.08 10.78
CA PHE A 139 15.83 -1.83 9.57
C PHE A 139 15.17 -1.18 8.35
N MET A 140 15.94 -1.04 7.27
CA MET A 140 15.47 -0.66 5.94
C MET A 140 15.80 -1.75 4.92
N PRO A 141 14.81 -2.24 4.15
CA PRO A 141 15.04 -3.26 3.15
C PRO A 141 15.92 -2.73 2.02
N ARG A 142 16.71 -3.62 1.41
CA ARG A 142 17.52 -3.28 0.24
C ARG A 142 16.63 -3.22 -1.01
N ILE A 143 16.78 -2.16 -1.80
CA ILE A 143 16.16 -2.07 -3.12
C ILE A 143 16.96 -2.96 -4.08
N ARG A 144 16.29 -3.91 -4.74
CA ARG A 144 16.93 -4.75 -5.75
C ARG A 144 17.32 -3.86 -6.92
N ALA A 145 18.60 -3.87 -7.32
CA ALA A 145 19.02 -3.28 -8.57
C ALA A 145 18.17 -3.91 -9.69
N GLY A 146 17.52 -3.09 -10.50
CA GLY A 146 16.64 -3.53 -11.57
C GLY A 146 17.42 -4.20 -12.69
N GLY A 147 17.98 -5.38 -12.44
CA GLY A 147 18.49 -6.26 -13.47
C GLY A 147 17.31 -7.03 -14.05
N THR A 148 17.12 -6.92 -15.37
CA THR A 148 16.54 -8.02 -16.15
C THR A 148 17.16 -9.31 -15.64
N SER A 149 16.33 -10.28 -15.28
CA SER A 149 16.72 -11.57 -14.70
C SER A 149 17.71 -12.30 -15.59
N THR A 150 19.00 -12.06 -15.40
CA THR A 150 20.09 -12.82 -15.99
C THR A 150 21.21 -12.92 -14.97
N ASP A 151 20.94 -13.42 -13.77
CA ASP A 151 22.00 -13.89 -12.88
C ASP A 151 21.45 -14.90 -11.87
N GLN A 152 21.29 -16.13 -12.36
CA GLN A 152 21.75 -17.28 -11.60
C GLN A 152 23.20 -17.56 -12.03
N ILE A 153 24.19 -16.83 -11.51
CA ILE A 153 25.60 -17.23 -11.65
C ILE A 153 26.30 -17.00 -10.32
N THR A 154 26.29 -18.08 -9.53
CA THR A 154 27.37 -18.60 -8.68
C THR A 154 28.34 -17.62 -8.03
N ASP A 155 28.35 -17.68 -6.69
CA ASP A 155 29.53 -17.54 -5.84
C ASP A 155 30.78 -18.16 -6.46
N LYS A 156 31.64 -17.34 -7.08
CA LYS A 156 33.11 -17.52 -7.10
C LYS A 156 33.78 -16.16 -7.22
N CYS A 157 34.01 -15.53 -6.07
CA CYS A 157 35.06 -14.51 -5.95
C CYS A 157 36.43 -15.20 -6.10
N VAL A 158 36.92 -15.30 -7.32
CA VAL A 158 38.35 -15.47 -7.60
C VAL A 158 38.79 -14.17 -8.25
N PHE A 159 39.57 -13.38 -7.53
CA PHE A 159 40.29 -12.24 -8.07
C PHE A 159 41.38 -12.75 -9.02
N PRO A 160 41.45 -12.31 -10.28
CA PRO A 160 42.73 -12.13 -10.94
C PRO A 160 43.14 -10.67 -10.82
N GLU A 161 44.35 -10.49 -10.31
CA GLU A 161 45.06 -9.23 -10.30
C GLU A 161 45.30 -8.71 -11.73
N SER A 162 45.23 -7.39 -11.84
CA SER A 162 45.98 -6.53 -12.75
C SER A 162 45.51 -6.30 -14.20
N SER A 163 45.65 -5.02 -14.56
CA SER A 163 46.09 -4.52 -15.87
C SER A 163 45.04 -4.33 -16.97
N SER A 164 44.48 -3.12 -17.07
CA SER A 164 44.99 -2.07 -17.99
C SER A 164 43.87 -1.14 -18.47
N CYS A 165 44.30 0.07 -18.78
CA CYS A 165 43.53 1.27 -19.05
C CYS A 165 42.54 1.12 -20.22
N TYR A 166 41.31 1.59 -20.00
CA TYR A 166 40.49 2.15 -21.07
C TYR A 166 39.95 3.51 -20.60
N GLU A 167 40.61 4.57 -21.07
CA GLU A 167 39.94 5.84 -21.31
C GLU A 167 38.94 5.62 -22.44
N GLY A 168 37.67 5.92 -22.16
CA GLY A 168 36.59 5.80 -23.11
C GLY A 168 35.55 6.87 -22.81
N GLU A 169 35.80 8.06 -23.34
CA GLU A 169 34.86 9.17 -23.43
C GLU A 169 33.49 8.68 -23.92
N ASN A 170 32.45 8.89 -23.12
CA ASN A 170 31.06 8.79 -23.54
C ASN A 170 30.21 9.80 -22.77
N GLU A 171 30.61 11.07 -22.81
CA GLU A 171 29.67 12.16 -22.67
C GLU A 171 28.93 12.36 -24.00
N SER A 172 27.68 12.80 -23.96
CA SER A 172 26.87 13.30 -25.10
C SER A 172 25.80 12.39 -25.72
N ARG A 173 25.02 11.62 -24.93
CA ARG A 173 23.78 10.99 -25.46
C ARG A 173 22.51 11.04 -24.60
N LEU A 174 22.43 11.94 -23.61
CA LEU A 174 21.21 12.13 -22.79
C LEU A 174 20.62 13.54 -22.80
N LEU A 175 20.96 14.37 -23.79
CA LEU A 175 20.38 15.72 -23.99
C LEU A 175 19.41 15.81 -25.18
N GLY A 176 19.13 14.70 -25.88
CA GLY A 176 18.33 14.68 -27.11
C GLY A 176 16.83 14.42 -26.94
N ILE A 177 16.35 13.92 -25.80
CA ILE A 177 14.96 13.44 -25.68
C ILE A 177 14.04 14.47 -24.98
N VAL A 178 14.57 15.42 -24.22
CA VAL A 178 13.75 16.41 -23.49
C VAL A 178 13.19 17.52 -24.40
N ARG A 179 13.70 17.69 -25.63
CA ARG A 179 13.21 18.74 -26.56
C ARG A 179 12.07 18.33 -27.49
N ALA A 180 11.70 17.05 -27.58
CA ALA A 180 10.64 16.61 -28.49
C ALA A 180 9.23 16.57 -27.86
N VAL A 181 9.13 16.41 -26.54
CA VAL A 181 7.82 16.26 -25.87
C VAL A 181 7.19 17.61 -25.48
N SER A 182 8.01 18.66 -25.33
CA SER A 182 7.52 19.99 -24.94
C SER A 182 6.79 20.75 -26.06
N GLY A 183 7.05 20.43 -27.34
CA GLY A 183 6.41 21.10 -28.48
C GLY A 183 4.96 20.66 -28.74
N ALA A 184 4.63 19.39 -28.51
CA ALA A 184 3.31 18.85 -28.86
C ALA A 184 2.20 19.28 -27.89
N VAL A 185 2.52 19.50 -26.61
CA VAL A 185 1.53 19.90 -25.60
C VAL A 185 1.11 21.37 -25.78
N ILE A 186 2.03 22.25 -26.19
CA ILE A 186 1.74 23.69 -26.36
C ILE A 186 0.76 23.93 -27.53
N VAL A 187 0.85 23.15 -28.61
CA VAL A 187 -0.03 23.31 -29.78
C VAL A 187 -1.48 22.90 -29.46
N ALA A 188 -1.69 21.88 -28.62
CA ALA A 188 -3.03 21.42 -28.26
C ALA A 188 -3.81 22.46 -27.42
N PHE A 189 -3.15 23.14 -26.47
CA PHE A 189 -3.80 24.17 -25.66
C PHE A 189 -4.13 25.44 -26.45
N ALA A 190 -3.29 25.82 -27.42
CA ALA A 190 -3.57 26.97 -28.28
C ALA A 190 -4.78 26.71 -29.21
N ALA A 191 -4.91 25.50 -29.74
CA ALA A 191 -6.06 25.13 -30.59
C ALA A 191 -7.38 25.11 -29.81
N TRP A 192 -7.38 24.60 -28.57
CA TRP A 192 -8.58 24.58 -27.73
C TRP A 192 -9.03 25.99 -27.32
N GLY A 193 -8.07 26.87 -26.96
CA GLY A 193 -8.37 28.26 -26.63
C GLY A 193 -8.99 29.03 -27.79
N LEU A 194 -8.46 28.85 -29.02
CA LEU A 194 -8.96 29.54 -30.20
C LEU A 194 -10.37 29.07 -30.62
N TYR A 195 -10.67 27.78 -30.46
CA TYR A 195 -12.01 27.24 -30.76
C TYR A 195 -13.09 27.85 -29.86
N ASN A 196 -12.83 27.98 -28.55
CA ASN A 196 -13.77 28.59 -27.62
C ASN A 196 -13.95 30.11 -27.82
N LEU A 197 -12.93 30.79 -28.34
CA LEU A 197 -13.05 32.21 -28.67
C LEU A 197 -13.93 32.42 -29.90
N LEU A 198 -13.81 31.56 -30.92
CA LEU A 198 -14.60 31.65 -32.14
C LEU A 198 -16.08 31.34 -31.90
N THR A 199 -16.40 30.37 -31.04
CA THR A 199 -17.80 30.05 -30.72
C THR A 199 -18.52 31.15 -29.94
N GLN A 200 -17.81 31.98 -29.15
CA GLN A 200 -18.43 33.14 -28.49
C GLN A 200 -18.77 34.29 -29.45
N PHE A 201 -18.08 34.39 -30.60
CA PHE A 201 -18.35 35.44 -31.57
C PHE A 201 -19.58 35.16 -32.45
N ASP A 202 -19.89 33.90 -32.72
CA ASP A 202 -21.08 33.53 -33.52
C ASP A 202 -22.40 33.83 -32.78
N ASP A 203 -22.44 33.72 -31.45
CA ASP A 203 -23.64 34.01 -30.67
C ASP A 203 -23.98 35.51 -30.60
N HIS A 204 -23.03 36.39 -30.93
CA HIS A 204 -23.24 37.85 -30.87
C HIS A 204 -23.75 38.48 -32.17
N ASN A 205 -23.69 37.77 -33.31
CA ASN A 205 -24.14 38.28 -34.61
C ASN A 205 -25.55 37.81 -35.02
N ASN A 206 -26.23 37.03 -34.16
CA ASN A 206 -27.58 36.51 -34.40
C ASN A 206 -28.67 37.19 -33.54
N LYS A 207 -28.46 38.44 -33.15
CA LYS A 207 -29.47 39.29 -32.49
C LYS A 207 -29.74 40.56 -33.29
#